data_AF-A0A3D8P7Q4-F1
#
_entry.id   AF-A0A3D8P7Q4-F1
#
_cell.length_a   1.000
_cell.length_b   1.000
_cell.length_c   1.000
_cell.angle_alpha   90.00
_cell.angle_beta   90.00
_cell.angle_gamma   90.00
#
_symmetry.space_group_name_H-M   'P 1'
#
loop_
_entity.id
_entity.type
_entity.pdbx_description
1 polymer ?
#
loop_
_entity_poly.entity_id
_entity_poly.type
_entity_poly.pdbx_seq_one_letter_code
_entity_poly.pdbx_strand_id
1 'polypeptide(L)'
;MPALVCAALARESLYVPTVHILNTKGAFETLILAGFEKGVSRTECEMRLEAWDKEMNFTATIDALKAQGQNASIRLECEPK
;
A
#
# COMPACT_ATOMS: atom_id res chain seq x y z
N MET A 1 13.59 40.60 12.42
CA MET A 1 14.09 39.78 11.29
C MET A 1 13.14 38.61 11.11
N PRO A 2 12.29 38.57 10.07
CA PRO A 2 11.54 37.35 9.79
C PRO A 2 12.44 36.41 9.00
N ALA A 3 12.74 35.26 9.58
CA ALA A 3 13.37 34.16 8.88
C ALA A 3 12.40 33.71 7.78
N LEU A 4 12.79 33.94 6.53
CA LEU A 4 12.22 33.30 5.37
C LEU A 4 12.41 31.79 5.56
N VAL A 5 11.37 31.15 6.07
CA VAL A 5 11.21 29.70 5.99
C VAL A 5 11.12 29.42 4.51
N CYS A 6 12.26 29.07 3.90
CA CYS A 6 12.29 28.33 2.65
C CYS A 6 11.50 27.04 2.91
N ALA A 7 10.19 27.11 2.69
CA ALA A 7 9.37 25.93 2.49
C ALA A 7 9.98 25.26 1.27
N ALA A 8 10.81 24.25 1.54
CA ALA A 8 11.22 23.29 0.55
C ALA A 8 9.93 22.78 -0.10
N LEU A 9 9.67 23.21 -1.33
CA LEU A 9 8.78 22.50 -2.23
C LEU A 9 9.51 21.19 -2.55
N ALA A 10 9.56 20.29 -1.58
CA ALA A 10 9.65 18.88 -1.88
C ALA A 10 8.50 18.67 -2.85
N ARG A 11 8.81 18.43 -4.13
CA ARG A 11 7.86 17.79 -5.03
C ARG A 11 7.40 16.57 -4.24
N GLU A 12 6.21 16.63 -3.66
CA GLU A 12 5.68 15.51 -2.92
C GLU A 12 5.67 14.36 -3.92
N SER A 13 6.60 13.42 -3.76
CA SER A 13 6.62 12.22 -4.57
C SER A 13 5.22 11.64 -4.43
N LEU A 14 4.55 11.45 -5.56
CA LEU A 14 3.25 10.81 -5.54
C LEU A 14 3.48 9.32 -5.31
N TYR A 15 2.65 8.74 -4.47
CA TYR A 15 2.69 7.33 -4.12
C TYR A 15 1.46 6.64 -4.67
N VAL A 16 1.66 5.43 -5.17
CA VAL A 16 0.60 4.54 -5.62
C VAL A 16 0.41 3.49 -4.54
N PRO A 17 -0.82 3.32 -4.02
CA PRO A 17 -1.13 2.23 -3.12
C PRO A 17 -1.09 0.91 -3.90
N THR A 18 -0.12 0.07 -3.55
CA THR A 18 0.16 -1.21 -4.19
C THR A 18 0.04 -2.34 -3.18
N VAL A 19 -0.52 -3.47 -3.63
CA VAL A 19 -0.65 -4.69 -2.83
C VAL A 19 -0.01 -5.84 -3.56
N HIS A 20 0.99 -6.43 -2.92
CA HIS A 20 1.69 -7.60 -3.41
C HIS A 20 1.16 -8.84 -2.69
N ILE A 21 0.72 -9.83 -3.46
CA ILE A 21 0.14 -11.06 -2.94
C ILE A 21 0.97 -12.23 -3.46
N LEU A 22 1.50 -13.04 -2.54
CA LEU A 22 1.99 -14.38 -2.85
C LEU A 22 0.87 -15.36 -2.47
N ASN A 23 0.26 -15.99 -3.45
CA ASN A 23 -0.82 -16.94 -3.19
C ASN A 23 -0.28 -18.34 -2.85
N THR A 24 -1.20 -19.23 -2.47
CA THR A 24 -0.90 -20.59 -1.99
C THR A 24 -0.34 -21.52 -3.06
N LYS A 25 -0.42 -21.12 -4.33
CA LYS A 25 0.19 -21.82 -5.48
C LYS A 25 1.60 -21.29 -5.78
N GLY A 26 2.10 -20.33 -5.00
CA GLY A 26 3.37 -19.66 -5.23
C GLY A 26 3.34 -18.62 -6.36
N ALA A 27 2.15 -18.20 -6.82
CA ALA A 27 2.06 -17.13 -7.81
C ALA A 27 2.09 -15.77 -7.11
N PHE A 28 2.89 -14.87 -7.67
CA PHE A 28 3.01 -13.49 -7.22
C PHE A 28 2.12 -12.57 -8.07
N GLU A 29 1.24 -11.84 -7.41
CA GLU A 29 0.33 -10.88 -8.02
C GLU A 29 0.58 -9.50 -7.41
N THR A 30 0.45 -8.46 -8.23
CA THR A 30 0.55 -7.07 -7.78
C THR A 30 -0.68 -6.32 -8.23
N LEU A 31 -1.34 -5.66 -7.30
CA LEU A 31 -2.58 -4.94 -7.50
C LEU A 31 -2.38 -3.49 -7.09
N ILE A 32 -2.66 -2.57 -8.00
CA ILE A 32 -2.75 -1.15 -7.71
C ILE A 32 -4.22 -0.83 -7.41
N LEU A 33 -4.50 -0.07 -6.35
CA LEU A 33 -5.88 0.32 -6.07
C LEU A 33 -6.41 1.19 -7.22
N ALA A 34 -7.56 0.79 -7.76
CA ALA A 34 -8.22 1.48 -8.85
C ALA A 34 -8.55 2.93 -8.46
N GLY A 35 -8.32 3.87 -9.37
CA GLY A 35 -8.54 5.30 -9.15
C GLY A 35 -7.34 6.04 -8.52
N PHE A 36 -6.30 5.32 -8.09
CA PHE A 36 -5.09 5.89 -7.50
C PHE A 36 -3.83 5.69 -8.38
N GLU A 37 -4.00 5.27 -9.64
CA GLU A 37 -2.91 5.05 -10.60
C GLU A 37 -2.18 6.37 -10.94
N LYS A 38 -2.84 7.50 -10.70
CA LYS A 38 -2.23 8.82 -10.86
C LYS A 38 -1.27 9.18 -9.73
N GLY A 39 -1.32 8.44 -8.63
CA GLY A 39 -0.54 8.67 -7.42
C GLY A 39 -1.18 9.74 -6.53
N VAL A 40 -0.99 9.60 -5.22
CA VAL A 40 -1.51 10.48 -4.17
C VAL A 40 -0.41 10.85 -3.19
N SER A 41 -0.69 11.73 -2.23
CA SER A 41 0.25 12.00 -1.14
C SER A 41 0.53 10.71 -0.34
N ARG A 42 1.68 10.65 0.34
CA ARG A 42 2.05 9.49 1.16
C ARG A 42 0.99 9.17 2.22
N THR A 43 0.54 10.20 2.93
CA THR A 43 -0.49 10.06 3.98
C THR A 43 -1.80 9.55 3.41
N GLU A 44 -2.24 10.06 2.25
CA GLU A 44 -3.43 9.52 1.61
C GLU A 44 -3.23 8.06 1.21
N CYS A 45 -2.10 7.72 0.60
CA CYS A 45 -1.80 6.34 0.22
C CYS A 45 -1.88 5.37 1.42
N GLU A 46 -1.24 5.70 2.55
CA GLU A 46 -1.25 4.88 3.76
C GLU A 46 -2.68 4.71 4.31
N MET A 47 -3.47 5.80 4.36
CA MET A 47 -4.88 5.72 4.79
C MET A 47 -5.73 4.85 3.85
N ARG A 48 -5.50 4.92 2.53
CA ARG A 48 -6.25 4.11 1.55
C ARG A 48 -5.90 2.63 1.67
N LEU A 49 -4.61 2.29 1.84
CA LEU A 49 -4.19 0.91 2.08
C LEU A 49 -4.80 0.36 3.36
N GLU A 50 -4.80 1.13 4.45
CA GLU A 50 -5.42 0.70 5.72
C GLU A 50 -6.93 0.51 5.59
N ALA A 51 -7.63 1.45 4.92
CA ALA A 51 -9.06 1.34 4.69
C ALA A 51 -9.39 0.10 3.84
N TRP A 52 -8.58 -0.19 2.83
CA TRP A 52 -8.79 -1.32 1.95
C TRP A 52 -8.48 -2.66 2.63
N ASP A 53 -7.42 -2.73 3.44
CA ASP A 53 -7.13 -3.91 4.26
C ASP A 53 -8.28 -4.22 5.24
N LYS A 54 -8.89 -3.21 5.84
CA LYS A 54 -10.07 -3.37 6.70
C LYS A 54 -11.31 -3.82 5.95
N GLU A 55 -11.55 -3.27 4.75
CA GLU A 55 -12.71 -3.61 3.92
C GLU A 55 -12.62 -5.06 3.41
N MET A 56 -11.44 -5.45 2.92
CA MET A 56 -11.22 -6.75 2.29
C MET A 56 -10.71 -7.83 3.27
N ASN A 57 -10.33 -7.45 4.49
CA ASN A 57 -9.72 -8.30 5.50
C ASN A 57 -8.52 -9.10 4.96
N PHE A 58 -7.68 -8.47 4.14
CA PHE A 58 -6.59 -9.17 3.45
C PHE A 58 -5.58 -9.77 4.43
N THR A 59 -5.10 -8.97 5.37
CA THR A 59 -4.12 -9.41 6.38
C THR A 59 -4.69 -10.57 7.20
N ALA A 60 -5.92 -10.45 7.68
CA ALA A 60 -6.60 -11.51 8.43
C ALA A 60 -6.79 -12.79 7.60
N THR A 61 -7.11 -12.66 6.31
CA THR A 61 -7.26 -13.81 5.40
C THR A 61 -5.92 -14.53 5.20
N ILE A 62 -4.84 -13.79 4.97
CA ILE A 62 -3.51 -14.37 4.83
C ILE A 62 -3.04 -15.02 6.14
N ASP A 63 -3.30 -14.41 7.29
CA ASP A 63 -2.94 -14.98 8.58
C ASP A 63 -3.68 -16.29 8.85
N ALA A 64 -4.96 -16.38 8.48
CA ALA A 64 -5.72 -17.62 8.54
C ALA A 64 -5.15 -18.71 7.61
N LEU A 65 -4.74 -18.36 6.39
CA LEU A 65 -4.11 -19.29 5.45
C LEU A 65 -2.75 -19.78 5.97
N LYS A 66 -1.94 -18.89 6.53
CA LYS A 66 -0.66 -19.23 7.18
C LYS A 66 -0.87 -20.16 8.38
N ALA A 67 -1.89 -19.90 9.20
CA ALA A 67 -2.25 -20.77 10.33
C ALA A 67 -2.67 -22.18 9.90
N GLN A 68 -3.20 -22.33 8.69
CA GLN A 68 -3.50 -23.62 8.05
C GLN A 68 -2.27 -24.28 7.40
N GLY A 69 -1.09 -23.71 7.55
CA GLY A 69 0.15 -24.21 6.94
C GLY A 69 0.27 -23.90 5.45
N GLN A 70 -0.57 -23.01 4.90
CA GLN A 70 -0.49 -22.62 3.50
C GLN A 70 0.55 -21.51 3.31
N ASN A 71 1.32 -21.60 2.24
CA ASN A 71 2.34 -20.61 1.91
C ASN A 71 1.70 -19.43 1.16
N ALA A 72 1.11 -18.50 1.92
CA ALA A 72 0.55 -17.27 1.39
C ALA A 72 1.15 -16.05 2.11
N SER A 73 1.29 -14.93 1.42
CA SER A 73 1.78 -13.68 1.99
C SER A 73 1.11 -12.49 1.33
N ILE A 74 0.94 -11.39 2.07
CA ILE A 74 0.52 -10.11 1.52
C ILE A 74 1.41 -9.01 2.05
N ARG A 75 1.68 -8.01 1.20
CA ARG A 75 2.40 -6.79 1.55
C ARG A 75 1.66 -5.61 0.94
N LEU A 76 1.18 -4.71 1.79
CA LEU A 76 0.56 -3.44 1.40
C LEU A 76 1.63 -2.36 1.45
N GLU A 77 1.92 -1.71 0.33
CA GLU A 77 2.98 -0.69 0.24
C GLU A 77 2.55 0.54 -0.56
N CYS A 78 3.07 1.68 -0.15
CA CYS A 78 3.01 2.92 -0.93
C CYS A 78 4.25 3.01 -1.80
N GLU A 79 4.12 2.64 -3.07
CA GLU A 79 5.22 2.68 -4.01
C GLU A 79 5.34 4.08 -4.64
N PRO A 80 6.56 4.65 -4.76
CA PRO A 80 6.75 5.91 -5.46
C PRO A 80 6.40 5.75 -6.94
N LYS A 81 5.70 6.74 -7.49
CA LYS A 81 5.34 6.80 -8.90
C LYS A 81 6.49 7.23 -9.80
#